data_AF-A0A1F7D4N6-F1
#
_entry.id   AF-A0A1F7D4N6-F1
#
_cell.length_a   1.000
_cell.length_b   1.000
_cell.length_c   1.000
_cell.angle_alpha   90.00
_cell.angle_beta   90.00
_cell.angle_gamma   90.00
#
_symmetry.space_group_name_H-M   'P 1'
#
loop_
_entity.id
_entity.type
_entity.pdbx_description
1 polymer ?
#
loop_
_entity_poly.entity_id
_entity_poly.type
_entity_poly.pdbx_seq_one_letter_code
_entity_poly.pdbx_strand_id
1 'polypeptide(L)'
;MSDALTALSAQTSRASLGRMVNQSTILLMVSIGSLILLLALLILFHQNATATKGYQLRNLERERSQLLLEEEILNMQVAESQALHRLSSDPVVQAMVAVKRPLYIEEDTTVASVQDPNGIDITK
;
A
#
# COMPACT_ATOMS: atom_id res chain seq x y z
N MET A 1 -38.69 -43.29 68.98
CA MET A 1 -37.23 -43.16 68.76
C MET A 1 -36.85 -43.41 67.30
N SER A 2 -37.48 -44.38 66.61
CA SER A 2 -37.31 -44.61 65.16
C SER A 2 -37.68 -43.39 64.29
N ASP A 3 -38.83 -42.76 64.53
CA ASP A 3 -39.32 -41.66 63.68
C ASP A 3 -38.44 -40.39 63.72
N ALA A 4 -37.77 -40.14 64.86
CA ALA A 4 -36.86 -39.02 65.02
C ALA A 4 -35.59 -39.17 64.18
N LEU A 5 -35.08 -40.40 64.03
CA LEU A 5 -33.93 -40.70 63.17
C LEU A 5 -34.29 -40.56 61.68
N THR A 6 -35.49 -41.00 61.29
CA THR A 6 -35.99 -40.87 59.92
C THR A 6 -36.15 -39.39 59.52
N ALA A 7 -36.73 -38.57 60.41
CA ALA A 7 -36.88 -37.14 60.19
C ALA A 7 -35.54 -36.40 60.04
N LEU A 8 -34.54 -36.75 60.85
CA LEU A 8 -33.20 -36.13 60.80
C LEU A 8 -32.45 -36.49 59.50
N SER A 9 -32.56 -37.74 59.03
CA SER A 9 -31.96 -38.18 57.77
C SER A 9 -32.59 -37.49 56.55
N ALA A 10 -33.92 -37.31 56.54
CA ALA A 10 -34.64 -36.61 55.48
C ALA A 10 -34.31 -35.10 55.44
N GLN A 11 -34.11 -34.47 56.60
CA GLN A 11 -33.68 -33.08 56.68
C GLN A 11 -32.24 -32.89 56.18
N THR A 12 -31.37 -33.84 56.48
CA THR A 12 -29.97 -33.80 56.04
C THR A 12 -29.83 -34.00 54.53
N SER A 13 -30.62 -34.90 53.92
CA SER A 13 -30.58 -35.13 52.46
C SER A 13 -31.09 -33.93 51.66
N ARG A 14 -32.12 -33.23 52.15
CA ARG A 14 -32.62 -31.99 51.56
C ARG A 14 -31.59 -30.87 51.63
N ALA A 15 -30.89 -30.74 52.77
CA ALA A 15 -29.81 -29.77 52.93
C ALA A 15 -28.58 -30.09 52.05
N SER A 16 -28.23 -31.37 51.82
CA SER A 16 -27.18 -31.74 50.88
C SER A 16 -27.58 -31.50 49.43
N LEU A 17 -28.84 -31.74 49.06
CA LEU A 17 -29.33 -31.49 47.71
C LEU A 17 -29.33 -29.99 47.37
N GLY A 18 -29.77 -29.14 48.31
CA GLY A 18 -29.70 -27.68 48.14
C GLY A 18 -28.26 -27.15 48.01
N ARG A 19 -27.31 -27.69 48.79
CA ARG A 19 -25.88 -27.36 48.66
C ARG A 19 -25.31 -27.79 47.31
N MET A 20 -25.67 -28.98 46.83
CA MET A 20 -25.25 -29.50 45.54
C MET A 20 -25.76 -28.65 44.37
N VAL A 21 -27.02 -28.22 44.41
CA VAL A 21 -27.61 -27.34 43.39
C VAL A 21 -26.92 -25.98 43.39
N ASN A 22 -26.71 -25.37 44.56
CA ASN A 22 -26.03 -24.08 44.65
C ASN A 22 -24.58 -24.14 44.14
N GLN A 23 -23.86 -25.22 44.45
CA GLN A 23 -22.51 -25.45 43.95
C GLN A 23 -22.47 -25.57 42.42
N SER A 24 -23.43 -26.28 41.81
CA SER A 24 -23.56 -26.37 40.35
C SER A 24 -23.88 -25.01 39.71
N THR A 25 -24.74 -24.20 40.33
CA THR A 25 -25.05 -22.85 39.85
C THR A 25 -23.83 -21.93 39.90
N ILE A 26 -23.06 -21.99 40.98
CA ILE A 26 -21.82 -21.20 41.12
C ILE A 26 -20.79 -21.61 40.06
N LEU A 27 -20.60 -22.91 39.84
CA LEU A 27 -19.70 -23.42 38.80
C LEU A 27 -20.11 -22.97 37.39
N LEU A 28 -21.42 -22.96 37.10
CA LEU A 28 -21.95 -22.44 35.84
C LEU A 28 -21.72 -20.95 35.68
N MET A 29 -21.92 -20.14 36.72
CA MET A 29 -21.67 -18.71 36.66
C MET A 29 -20.19 -18.41 36.39
N VAL A 30 -19.29 -19.12 37.07
CA VAL A 30 -17.84 -18.97 36.87
C VAL A 30 -17.43 -19.44 35.49
N SER A 31 -17.96 -20.56 34.98
CA SER A 31 -17.61 -21.06 33.65
C SER A 31 -18.07 -20.10 32.55
N ILE A 32 -19.31 -19.59 32.63
CA ILE A 32 -19.82 -18.60 31.67
C ILE A 32 -19.01 -17.31 31.75
N GLY A 33 -18.73 -16.80 32.96
CA GLY A 33 -17.89 -15.62 33.15
C GLY A 33 -16.49 -15.79 32.55
N SER A 34 -15.86 -16.95 32.77
CA SER A 34 -14.55 -17.27 32.22
C SER A 34 -14.55 -17.36 30.70
N LEU A 35 -15.60 -17.94 30.09
CA LEU A 35 -15.77 -18.02 28.64
C LEU A 35 -15.92 -16.64 28.03
N ILE A 36 -16.73 -15.77 28.64
CA ILE A 36 -16.90 -14.38 28.18
C ILE A 36 -15.58 -13.63 28.24
N LEU A 37 -14.84 -13.76 29.35
CA LEU A 37 -13.55 -13.08 29.54
C LEU A 37 -12.50 -13.58 28.54
N LEU A 38 -12.46 -14.90 28.29
CA LEU A 38 -11.57 -15.49 27.31
C LEU A 38 -11.92 -15.04 25.89
N LEU A 39 -13.21 -15.03 25.53
CA LEU A 39 -13.67 -14.52 24.24
C LEU A 39 -13.33 -13.03 24.07
N ALA A 40 -13.50 -12.21 25.10
CA ALA A 40 -13.16 -10.80 25.07
C ALA A 40 -11.66 -10.59 24.81
N LEU A 41 -10.78 -11.34 25.48
CA LEU A 41 -9.35 -11.30 25.25
C LEU A 41 -8.99 -11.78 23.83
N LEU A 42 -9.62 -12.85 23.35
CA LEU A 42 -9.38 -13.38 22.01
C LEU A 42 -9.79 -12.37 20.93
N ILE A 43 -10.95 -11.72 21.09
CA ILE A 43 -11.41 -10.66 20.19
C ILE A 43 -10.43 -9.48 20.22
N LEU A 44 -9.97 -9.05 21.40
CA LEU A 44 -8.97 -7.97 21.49
C LEU A 44 -7.66 -8.35 20.79
N PHE A 45 -7.13 -9.57 21.00
CA PHE A 45 -5.92 -10.01 20.30
C PHE A 45 -6.14 -10.13 18.79
N HIS A 46 -7.29 -10.62 18.35
CA HIS A 46 -7.63 -10.70 16.93
C HIS A 46 -7.70 -9.32 16.28
N GLN A 47 -8.41 -8.38 16.91
CA GLN A 47 -8.54 -7.02 16.41
C GLN A 47 -7.20 -6.28 16.42
N ASN A 48 -6.38 -6.46 17.46
CA ASN A 48 -5.02 -5.91 17.51
C ASN A 48 -4.13 -6.52 16.40
N ALA A 49 -4.15 -7.83 16.23
CA ALA A 49 -3.40 -8.49 15.16
C ALA A 49 -3.86 -8.03 13.77
N THR A 50 -5.17 -7.87 13.57
CA THR A 50 -5.76 -7.36 12.33
C THR A 50 -5.39 -5.90 12.10
N ALA A 51 -5.36 -5.06 13.14
CA ALA A 51 -4.88 -3.67 13.04
C ALA A 51 -3.40 -3.62 12.64
N THR A 52 -2.54 -4.40 13.28
CA THR A 52 -1.10 -4.49 12.92
C THR A 52 -0.92 -4.98 11.48
N LYS A 53 -1.66 -6.01 11.05
CA LYS A 53 -1.64 -6.48 9.66
C LYS A 53 -2.11 -5.40 8.69
N GLY A 54 -3.11 -4.61 9.05
CA GLY A 54 -3.57 -3.47 8.24
C GLY A 54 -2.50 -2.38 8.08
N TYR A 55 -1.75 -2.07 9.13
CA TYR A 55 -0.62 -1.14 9.03
C TYR A 55 0.51 -1.69 8.15
N GLN A 56 0.83 -2.98 8.27
CA GLN A 56 1.83 -3.63 7.42
C GLN A 56 1.41 -3.61 5.95
N LEU A 57 0.15 -3.94 5.66
CA LEU A 57 -0.40 -3.89 4.31
C LEU A 57 -0.31 -2.48 3.72
N ARG A 58 -0.72 -1.46 4.49
CA ARG A 58 -0.66 -0.08 4.01
C ARG A 58 0.76 0.43 3.76
N ASN A 59 1.74 -0.09 4.50
CA ASN A 59 3.15 0.21 4.24
C ASN A 59 3.63 -0.45 2.95
N LEU A 60 3.31 -1.74 2.76
CA LEU A 60 3.63 -2.45 1.52
C LEU A 60 2.97 -1.82 0.29
N GLU A 61 1.74 -1.33 0.39
CA GLU A 61 1.06 -0.61 -0.69
C GLU A 61 1.76 0.71 -1.06
N ARG A 62 2.27 1.43 -0.05
CA ARG A 62 3.05 2.66 -0.29
C ARG A 62 4.38 2.36 -0.96
N GLU A 63 5.10 1.37 -0.45
CA GLU A 63 6.37 0.92 -1.03
C GLU A 63 6.17 0.46 -2.48
N ARG A 64 5.13 -0.34 -2.73
CA ARG A 64 4.74 -0.76 -4.09
C ARG A 64 4.44 0.43 -5.00
N SER A 65 3.76 1.45 -4.51
CA SER A 65 3.46 2.66 -5.30
C SER A 65 4.72 3.47 -5.61
N GLN A 66 5.67 3.54 -4.67
CA GLN A 66 6.95 4.22 -4.87
C GLN A 66 7.82 3.49 -5.90
N LEU A 67 7.93 2.16 -5.78
CA LEU A 67 8.71 1.35 -6.70
C LEU A 67 8.19 1.42 -8.14
N LEU A 68 6.87 1.44 -8.33
CA LEU A 68 6.29 1.59 -9.67
C LEU A 68 6.54 2.96 -10.28
N LEU A 69 6.53 4.02 -9.47
CA LEU A 69 6.85 5.36 -9.94
C LEU A 69 8.33 5.45 -10.35
N GLU A 70 9.22 4.84 -9.58
CA GLU A 70 10.64 4.76 -9.90
C GLU A 70 10.89 3.96 -11.19
N GLU A 71 10.18 2.84 -11.37
CA GLU A 71 10.20 2.06 -12.61
C GLU A 71 9.77 2.90 -13.81
N GLU A 72 8.66 3.64 -13.69
CA GLU A 72 8.14 4.49 -14.77
C GLU A 72 9.15 5.58 -15.18
N ILE A 73 9.75 6.25 -14.20
CA ILE A 73 10.79 7.26 -14.44
C ILE A 73 11.99 6.63 -15.14
N LEU A 74 12.46 5.48 -14.67
CA LEU A 74 13.60 4.81 -15.26
C LEU A 74 13.32 4.38 -16.70
N ASN A 75 12.12 3.85 -16.95
CA ASN A 75 11.70 3.45 -18.29
C ASN A 75 11.62 4.66 -19.25
N MET A 76 11.15 5.80 -18.75
CA MET A 76 11.17 7.06 -19.52
C MET A 76 12.59 7.47 -19.90
N GLN A 77 13.53 7.45 -18.96
CA GLN A 77 14.94 7.78 -19.22
C GLN A 77 15.58 6.81 -20.22
N VAL A 78 15.27 5.53 -20.12
CA VAL A 78 15.72 4.51 -21.08
C VAL A 78 15.15 4.79 -22.46
N ALA A 79 13.87 5.14 -22.58
CA ALA A 79 13.24 5.49 -23.84
C ALA A 79 13.86 6.76 -24.46
N GLU A 80 14.16 7.78 -23.65
CA GLU A 80 14.85 9.00 -24.08
C GLU A 80 16.25 8.68 -24.63
N SER A 81 17.04 7.90 -23.89
CA SER A 81 18.37 7.47 -24.33
C SER A 81 18.31 6.66 -25.63
N GLN A 82 17.34 5.75 -25.75
CA GLN A 82 17.12 5.00 -26.99
C GLN A 82 16.69 5.89 -28.15
N ALA A 83 15.83 6.87 -27.91
CA ALA A 83 15.39 7.81 -28.94
C ALA A 83 16.57 8.66 -29.43
N LEU A 84 17.39 9.17 -28.51
CA LEU A 84 18.60 9.92 -28.84
C LEU A 84 19.60 9.07 -29.62
N HIS A 85 19.82 7.82 -29.19
CA HIS A 85 20.68 6.89 -29.90
C HIS A 85 20.17 6.66 -31.33
N ARG A 86 18.88 6.38 -31.50
CA ARG A 86 18.25 6.20 -32.82
C ARG A 86 18.44 7.43 -33.70
N LEU A 87 18.20 8.63 -33.15
CA LEU A 87 18.37 9.88 -33.87
C LEU A 87 19.84 10.11 -34.28
N SER A 88 20.79 9.86 -33.38
CA SER A 88 22.22 10.00 -33.68
C SER A 88 22.74 9.01 -34.72
N SER A 89 22.10 7.84 -34.83
CA SER A 89 22.41 6.81 -35.82
C SER A 89 21.72 7.03 -37.16
N ASP A 90 20.81 8.00 -37.27
CA ASP A 90 20.07 8.28 -38.51
C ASP A 90 21.02 8.93 -39.54
N PRO A 91 21.16 8.37 -40.75
CA PRO A 91 22.03 8.91 -41.80
C PRO A 91 21.66 10.34 -42.21
N VAL A 92 20.39 10.74 -42.09
CA VAL A 92 19.95 12.11 -42.39
C VAL A 92 20.51 13.09 -41.36
N VAL A 93 20.46 12.73 -40.07
CA VAL A 93 20.99 13.55 -38.97
C VAL A 93 22.51 13.64 -39.02
N GLN A 94 23.19 12.53 -39.34
CA GLN A 94 24.66 12.53 -39.51
C GLN A 94 25.11 13.40 -40.69
N ALA A 95 24.28 13.56 -41.71
CA ALA A 95 24.54 14.44 -42.83
C ALA A 95 24.24 15.93 -42.54
N MET A 96 23.62 16.27 -41.40
CA MET A 96 23.34 17.66 -41.04
C MET A 96 24.61 18.39 -40.60
N VAL A 97 24.79 19.62 -41.10
CA VAL A 97 25.92 20.48 -40.72
C VAL A 97 25.59 21.23 -39.43
N ALA A 98 26.46 21.14 -38.43
CA ALA A 98 26.32 21.88 -37.18
C ALA A 98 26.44 23.40 -37.41
N VAL A 99 25.37 24.14 -37.15
CA VAL A 99 25.33 25.60 -37.27
C VAL A 99 26.08 26.21 -36.08
N LYS A 100 27.24 26.82 -36.34
CA LYS A 100 28.11 27.43 -35.30
C LYS A 100 27.68 28.82 -34.85
N ARG A 101 26.92 29.55 -35.68
CA ARG A 101 26.43 30.91 -35.43
C ARG A 101 25.05 31.09 -36.07
N PRO A 102 23.96 30.80 -35.35
CA PRO A 102 22.62 31.05 -35.87
C PRO A 102 22.40 32.57 -35.96
N LEU A 103 22.08 33.05 -37.17
CA LEU A 103 21.60 34.41 -37.38
C LEU A 103 20.08 34.39 -37.23
N TYR A 104 19.54 35.16 -36.29
CA TYR A 104 18.10 35.32 -36.11
C TYR A 104 17.66 36.54 -36.92
N ILE A 105 16.69 36.35 -37.79
CA ILE A 105 16.09 37.40 -38.62
C ILE A 105 14.78 37.82 -37.98
N GLU A 106 14.57 39.13 -37.84
CA GLU A 106 13.29 39.73 -37.45
C GLU A 106 12.34 39.77 -38.66
N GLU A 107 11.03 39.82 -38.40
CA GLU A 107 9.90 39.49 -39.30
C GLU A 107 9.96 40.08 -40.72
N ASP A 108 10.69 41.19 -40.93
CA ASP A 108 10.75 41.90 -42.21
C ASP A 108 11.96 41.53 -43.10
N THR A 109 12.78 40.53 -42.74
CA THR A 109 13.97 40.15 -43.52
C THR A 109 13.98 38.70 -43.98
N THR A 110 13.96 38.51 -45.31
CA THR A 110 13.99 37.19 -45.96
C THR A 110 15.40 36.60 -45.95
N VAL A 111 15.52 35.29 -45.68
CA VAL A 111 16.81 34.53 -45.67
C VAL A 111 17.65 34.69 -46.94
N ALA A 112 17.03 35.01 -48.07
CA ALA A 112 17.70 35.21 -49.36
C ALA A 112 18.42 36.58 -49.49
N SER A 113 18.14 37.54 -48.60
CA SER A 113 18.74 38.89 -48.62
C SER A 113 20.10 38.95 -47.90
N VAL A 114 20.48 37.88 -47.18
CA VAL A 114 21.80 37.80 -46.53
C VAL A 114 22.84 37.48 -47.61
N GLN A 115 23.39 38.57 -48.15
CA GLN A 115 24.42 38.64 -49.19
C GLN A 115 25.46 37.52 -49.07
N ASP A 116 25.60 36.74 -50.15
CA ASP A 116 26.70 35.81 -50.37
C ASP A 116 28.05 36.56 -50.22
N PRO A 117 28.97 36.13 -49.33
CA PRO A 117 30.29 36.74 -49.18
C PRO A 117 31.16 36.68 -50.45
N ASN A 118 30.75 35.95 -51.50
CA ASN A 118 31.43 35.87 -52.79
C ASN A 118 30.68 36.49 -53.98
N GLY A 119 29.74 37.42 -53.74
CA GLY A 119 29.41 38.49 -54.69
C GLY A 119 29.18 38.12 -56.16
N ILE A 120 28.35 37.11 -56.45
CA ILE A 120 27.82 36.91 -57.81
C ILE A 120 26.33 37.22 -57.79
N ASP A 121 25.99 38.43 -58.25
CA ASP A 121 24.63 38.88 -58.47
C ASP A 121 24.05 38.16 -59.70
N ILE A 122 23.22 37.13 -59.47
CA ILE A 122 22.46 36.44 -60.51
C ILE A 122 21.06 37.05 -60.63
N THR A 123 20.98 38.35 -60.92
CA THR A 123 19.72 38.97 -61.31
C THR A 123 19.89 39.75 -62.62
N LYS A 124 19.84 39.01 -63.73
CA LYS A 124 19.38 39.55 -65.02
C LYS A 124 18.56 38.52 -65.76
#